data_AF-A0AA46Z0U8-F1
#
_entry.id   AF-A0AA46Z0U8-F1
#
_cell.length_a   1.000
_cell.length_b   1.000
_cell.length_c   1.000
_cell.angle_alpha   90.00
_cell.angle_beta   90.00
_cell.angle_gamma   90.00
#
_symmetry.space_group_name_H-M   'P 1'
#
loop_
_entity.id
_entity.type
_entity.pdbx_description
1 polymer ?
#
loop_
_entity_poly.entity_id
_entity_poly.type
_entity_poly.pdbx_seq_one_letter_code
_entity_poly.pdbx_strand_id
1 'polypeptide(L)'
;MNKKLEILNLQRQIKADLNSLNWSIASFASKYLIDSNEYDVEEHEVRTFQERVKKQLARSTTNPELLLKYNNFIRNSEEYKKLGDECAQRHIQPLTGLISDYVSLLNEAQGETEREVLEVAAAHALSVGTAWDFHFMQINHDDSYETRYLTLWEGDIGHGGGSGCWGTAMCEVVRSHWGVLFVRRTDYFFNTGLRTVSEILGFNDGLLKLRGLDYDSDDANNFPTLVYEVELLEQHGVWSLTSKKLVGKKRF
;
A
#
# COMPACT_ATOMS: atom_id res chain seq x y z
N MET A 1 -2.63 17.52 -8.19
CA MET A 1 -3.19 16.38 -7.43
C MET A 1 -2.14 15.29 -7.43
N ASN A 2 -1.85 14.67 -6.29
CA ASN A 2 -0.72 13.73 -6.16
C ASN A 2 -0.96 12.47 -7.02
N LYS A 3 -0.10 12.21 -8.02
CA LYS A 3 -0.20 11.08 -8.95
C LYS A 3 -0.26 9.73 -8.24
N LYS A 4 0.40 9.61 -7.08
CA LYS A 4 0.35 8.43 -6.22
C LYS A 4 -1.04 8.20 -5.63
N LEU A 5 -1.72 9.28 -5.22
CA LEU A 5 -3.07 9.23 -4.67
C LEU A 5 -4.10 8.81 -5.73
N GLU A 6 -3.92 9.25 -6.98
CA GLU A 6 -4.72 8.82 -8.12
C GLU A 6 -4.59 7.32 -8.39
N ILE A 7 -3.35 6.80 -8.46
CA ILE A 7 -3.07 5.37 -8.64
C ILE A 7 -3.73 4.55 -7.52
N LEU A 8 -3.58 4.99 -6.28
CA LEU A 8 -4.12 4.31 -5.11
C LEU A 8 -5.65 4.31 -5.11
N ASN A 9 -6.29 5.42 -5.49
CA ASN A 9 -7.74 5.49 -5.64
C ASN A 9 -8.27 4.55 -6.73
N LEU A 10 -7.57 4.45 -7.87
CA LEU A 10 -7.92 3.49 -8.92
C LEU A 10 -7.77 2.04 -8.45
N GLN A 11 -6.69 1.72 -7.73
CA GLN A 11 -6.48 0.37 -7.18
C GLN A 11 -7.56 -0.01 -6.17
N ARG A 12 -7.93 0.90 -5.27
CA ARG A 12 -9.03 0.70 -4.33
C ARG A 12 -10.33 0.44 -5.09
N GLN A 13 -10.65 1.27 -6.08
CA GLN A 13 -11.88 1.13 -6.86
C GLN A 13 -11.94 -0.21 -7.59
N ILE A 14 -10.85 -0.64 -8.23
CA ILE A 14 -10.78 -1.95 -8.88
C ILE A 14 -11.02 -3.08 -7.87
N LYS A 15 -10.36 -3.03 -6.70
CA LYS A 15 -10.53 -4.07 -5.68
C LYS A 15 -11.97 -4.15 -5.16
N ALA A 16 -12.64 -3.02 -4.92
CA ALA A 16 -14.04 -3.04 -4.51
C ALA A 16 -14.98 -3.52 -5.62
N ASP A 17 -14.76 -3.08 -6.87
CA ASP A 17 -15.57 -3.52 -8.02
C ASP A 17 -15.46 -5.05 -8.19
N LEU A 18 -14.25 -5.62 -8.03
CA LEU A 18 -14.03 -7.07 -8.04
C LEU A 18 -14.73 -7.78 -6.88
N ASN A 19 -14.67 -7.23 -5.67
CA ASN A 19 -15.36 -7.80 -4.50
C ASN A 19 -16.88 -7.81 -4.69
N SER A 20 -17.46 -6.74 -5.23
CA SER A 20 -18.90 -6.65 -5.54
C SER A 20 -19.34 -7.68 -6.57
N LEU A 21 -18.47 -8.03 -7.51
CA LEU A 21 -18.69 -9.08 -8.51
C LEU A 21 -18.41 -10.50 -7.99
N ASN A 22 -17.88 -10.63 -6.76
CA ASN A 22 -17.32 -11.87 -6.24
C ASN A 22 -16.24 -12.46 -7.17
N TRP A 23 -15.45 -11.59 -7.81
CA TRP A 23 -14.34 -11.97 -8.67
C TRP A 23 -13.03 -11.93 -7.92
N SER A 24 -12.27 -13.02 -8.01
CA SER A 24 -10.86 -12.99 -7.59
C SER A 24 -10.02 -12.23 -8.61
N ILE A 25 -8.88 -11.68 -8.17
CA ILE A 25 -7.90 -11.05 -9.08
C ILE A 25 -7.48 -12.03 -10.20
N ALA A 26 -7.36 -13.32 -9.86
CA ALA A 26 -7.02 -14.36 -10.83
C ALA A 26 -8.12 -14.55 -11.88
N SER A 27 -9.39 -14.62 -11.46
CA SER A 27 -10.54 -14.73 -12.36
C SER A 27 -10.65 -13.52 -13.28
N PHE A 28 -10.48 -12.32 -12.73
CA PHE A 28 -10.45 -11.09 -13.52
C PHE A 28 -9.31 -11.10 -14.54
N ALA A 29 -8.10 -11.43 -14.13
CA ALA A 29 -6.94 -11.43 -15.03
C ALA A 29 -7.12 -12.43 -16.17
N SER A 30 -7.63 -13.64 -15.88
CA SER A 30 -7.96 -14.63 -16.92
C SER A 30 -8.98 -14.08 -17.90
N LYS A 31 -10.11 -13.56 -17.39
CA LYS A 31 -11.18 -13.04 -18.23
C LYS A 31 -10.71 -11.87 -19.10
N TYR A 32 -10.00 -10.91 -18.51
CA TYR A 32 -9.43 -9.78 -19.23
C TYR A 32 -8.49 -10.23 -20.35
N LEU A 33 -7.61 -11.22 -20.09
CA LEU A 33 -6.65 -11.68 -21.08
C LEU A 33 -7.32 -12.43 -22.23
N ILE A 34 -8.31 -13.27 -21.93
CA ILE A 34 -9.06 -14.04 -22.92
C ILE A 34 -9.92 -13.09 -23.77
N ASP A 35 -10.68 -12.19 -23.15
CA ASP A 35 -11.61 -11.31 -23.86
C ASP A 35 -10.89 -10.19 -24.64
N SER A 36 -9.65 -9.86 -24.28
CA SER A 36 -8.84 -8.84 -24.97
C SER A 36 -7.91 -9.40 -26.05
N ASN A 37 -7.76 -10.73 -26.13
CA ASN A 37 -6.92 -11.38 -27.14
C ASN A 37 -7.82 -12.04 -28.20
N GLU A 38 -7.45 -11.88 -29.47
CA GLU A 38 -8.17 -12.50 -30.59
C GLU A 38 -7.82 -13.99 -30.77
N TYR A 39 -6.77 -14.47 -30.09
CA TYR A 39 -6.24 -15.83 -30.21
C TYR A 39 -6.40 -16.61 -28.92
N ASP A 40 -6.45 -17.94 -29.04
CA ASP A 40 -6.41 -18.84 -27.90
C ASP A 40 -5.13 -18.61 -27.10
N VAL A 41 -5.32 -18.38 -25.80
CA VAL A 41 -4.24 -18.08 -24.86
C VAL A 41 -3.87 -19.37 -24.12
N GLU A 42 -2.59 -19.72 -24.11
CA GLU A 42 -2.14 -20.92 -23.40
C GLU A 42 -2.24 -20.76 -21.87
N GLU A 43 -2.46 -21.87 -21.15
CA GLU A 43 -2.64 -21.86 -19.69
C GLU A 43 -1.45 -21.23 -18.95
N HIS A 44 -0.23 -21.43 -19.46
CA HIS A 44 0.98 -20.88 -18.86
C HIS A 44 1.05 -19.34 -18.97
N GLU A 45 0.53 -18.78 -20.06
CA GLU A 45 0.42 -17.33 -20.26
C GLU A 45 -0.62 -16.72 -19.33
N VAL A 46 -1.75 -17.41 -19.15
CA VAL A 46 -2.79 -17.02 -18.19
C VAL A 46 -2.23 -16.92 -16.78
N ARG A 47 -1.54 -17.95 -16.29
CA ARG A 47 -0.94 -17.94 -14.94
C ARG A 47 0.09 -16.82 -14.77
N THR A 48 0.94 -16.63 -15.77
CA THR A 48 1.94 -15.55 -15.76
C THR A 48 1.27 -14.18 -15.71
N PHE A 49 0.16 -14.01 -16.43
CA PHE A 49 -0.62 -12.78 -16.42
C PHE A 49 -1.34 -12.54 -15.09
N GLN A 50 -1.92 -13.57 -14.48
CA GLN A 50 -2.55 -13.46 -13.16
C GLN A 50 -1.59 -12.89 -12.11
N GLU A 51 -0.37 -13.43 -12.04
CA GLU A 51 0.67 -12.93 -11.14
C GLU A 51 1.11 -11.49 -11.49
N ARG A 52 1.13 -11.15 -12.77
CA ARG A 52 1.43 -9.79 -13.23
C ARG A 52 0.36 -8.80 -12.78
N VAL A 53 -0.92 -9.11 -12.98
CA VAL A 53 -2.06 -8.25 -12.58
C VAL A 53 -2.10 -8.09 -11.07
N LYS A 54 -1.89 -9.19 -10.31
CA LYS A 54 -1.79 -9.14 -8.85
C LYS A 54 -0.74 -8.14 -8.39
N LYS A 55 0.46 -8.17 -8.99
CA LYS A 55 1.53 -7.21 -8.71
C LYS A 55 1.15 -5.79 -9.14
N GLN A 56 0.47 -5.62 -10.27
CA GLN A 56 0.05 -4.31 -10.77
C GLN A 56 -1.00 -3.63 -9.88
N LEU A 57 -1.92 -4.40 -9.30
CA LEU A 57 -2.95 -3.89 -8.37
C LEU A 57 -2.43 -3.64 -6.95
N ALA A 58 -1.22 -4.10 -6.64
CA ALA A 58 -0.57 -3.88 -5.34
C ALA A 58 0.42 -2.71 -5.36
N ARG A 59 1.09 -2.46 -6.50
CA ARG A 59 2.17 -1.48 -6.59
C ARG A 59 1.65 -0.07 -6.78
N SER A 60 1.99 0.85 -5.88
CA SER A 60 1.73 2.30 -5.99
C SER A 60 2.39 2.98 -7.20
N THR A 61 3.15 2.22 -7.99
CA THR A 61 3.93 2.67 -9.14
C THR A 61 3.37 2.22 -10.49
N THR A 62 2.25 1.51 -10.50
CA THR A 62 1.61 1.02 -11.73
C THR A 62 1.10 2.18 -12.59
N ASN A 63 1.18 2.03 -13.91
CA ASN A 63 0.70 3.04 -14.85
C ASN A 63 -0.83 3.29 -14.65
N PRO A 64 -1.27 4.53 -14.38
CA PRO A 64 -2.67 4.85 -14.16
C PRO A 64 -3.55 4.55 -15.39
N GLU A 65 -3.05 4.72 -16.60
CA GLU A 65 -3.81 4.39 -17.82
C GLU A 65 -4.14 2.90 -17.92
N LEU A 66 -3.23 2.04 -17.43
CA LEU A 66 -3.46 0.61 -17.39
C LEU A 66 -4.54 0.25 -16.35
N LEU A 67 -4.50 0.90 -15.18
CA LEU A 67 -5.52 0.73 -14.15
C LEU A 67 -6.89 1.23 -14.64
N LEU A 68 -6.93 2.35 -15.38
CA LEU A 68 -8.14 2.83 -16.03
C LEU A 68 -8.69 1.82 -17.04
N LYS A 69 -7.83 1.17 -17.85
CA LYS A 69 -8.25 0.08 -18.75
C LYS A 69 -8.88 -1.08 -17.98
N TYR A 70 -8.28 -1.50 -16.88
CA TYR A 70 -8.84 -2.55 -16.02
C TYR A 70 -10.18 -2.15 -15.42
N ASN A 71 -10.28 -0.95 -14.87
CA ASN A 71 -11.53 -0.45 -14.28
C ASN A 71 -12.64 -0.35 -15.35
N ASN A 72 -12.32 0.19 -16.53
CA ASN A 72 -13.26 0.30 -17.65
C ASN A 72 -13.72 -1.09 -18.14
N PHE A 73 -12.83 -2.08 -18.21
CA PHE A 73 -13.21 -3.44 -18.58
C PHE A 73 -14.21 -4.03 -17.57
N ILE A 74 -13.92 -3.90 -16.26
CA ILE A 74 -14.78 -4.40 -15.19
C ILE A 74 -16.16 -3.74 -15.27
N ARG A 75 -16.21 -2.41 -15.36
CA ARG A 75 -17.47 -1.64 -15.39
C ARG A 75 -18.29 -1.84 -16.66
N ASN A 76 -17.64 -2.18 -17.77
CA ASN A 76 -18.33 -2.48 -19.02
C ASN A 76 -18.82 -3.93 -19.14
N SER A 77 -18.39 -4.81 -18.23
CA SER A 77 -18.83 -6.21 -18.19
C SER A 77 -20.34 -6.31 -17.98
N GLU A 78 -20.96 -7.34 -18.55
CA GLU A 78 -22.39 -7.57 -18.33
C GLU A 78 -22.70 -7.86 -16.87
N GLU A 79 -21.80 -8.56 -16.18
CA GLU A 79 -21.96 -8.89 -14.77
C GLU A 79 -22.02 -7.64 -13.91
N TYR A 80 -21.19 -6.63 -14.19
CA TYR A 80 -21.22 -5.36 -13.48
C TYR A 80 -22.49 -4.56 -13.79
N LYS A 81 -22.95 -4.56 -15.05
CA LYS A 81 -24.22 -3.91 -15.44
C LYS A 81 -25.43 -4.59 -14.78
N LYS A 82 -25.37 -5.90 -14.54
CA LYS A 82 -26.44 -6.70 -13.88
C LYS A 82 -26.54 -6.45 -12.38
N LEU A 83 -25.51 -5.89 -11.74
CA LEU A 83 -25.52 -5.56 -10.31
C LEU A 83 -26.49 -4.44 -9.92
N GLY A 84 -27.03 -3.69 -10.89
CA GLY A 84 -27.98 -2.59 -10.68
C GLY A 84 -27.33 -1.35 -10.03
N ASP A 85 -28.07 -0.23 -10.02
CA ASP A 85 -27.56 1.07 -9.55
C ASP A 85 -27.12 1.04 -8.07
N GLU A 86 -27.78 0.28 -7.19
CA GLU A 86 -27.48 0.28 -5.75
C GLU A 86 -26.12 -0.36 -5.41
N CYS A 87 -25.64 -1.31 -6.21
CA CYS A 87 -24.36 -1.98 -5.97
C CYS A 87 -23.23 -1.35 -6.81
N ALA A 88 -23.55 -0.84 -8.01
CA ALA A 88 -22.64 -0.07 -8.85
C ALA A 88 -22.28 1.31 -8.25
N GLN A 89 -23.13 1.85 -7.36
CA GLN A 89 -22.91 3.14 -6.67
C GLN A 89 -22.28 3.03 -5.27
N ARG A 90 -21.70 1.89 -4.89
CA ARG A 90 -20.70 1.89 -3.79
C ARG A 90 -19.45 2.63 -4.28
N HIS A 91 -19.59 3.95 -4.41
CA HIS A 91 -18.52 4.87 -4.71
C HIS A 91 -17.55 4.80 -3.55
N ILE A 92 -16.37 4.23 -3.79
CA ILE A 92 -15.26 4.45 -2.88
C ILE A 92 -15.02 5.95 -2.88
N GLN A 93 -15.08 6.57 -1.71
CA GLN A 93 -14.68 7.96 -1.60
C GLN A 93 -13.18 8.04 -1.91
N PRO A 94 -12.78 8.83 -2.93
CA PRO A 94 -11.38 9.02 -3.24
C PRO A 94 -10.66 9.57 -2.02
N LEU A 95 -9.52 8.99 -1.68
CA LEU A 95 -8.63 9.58 -0.69
C LEU A 95 -8.20 10.96 -1.18
N THR A 96 -8.17 11.90 -0.24
CA THR A 96 -7.83 13.31 -0.42
C THR A 96 -6.53 13.71 0.30
N GLY A 97 -5.97 12.83 1.13
CA GLY A 97 -4.87 13.08 2.07
C GLY A 97 -5.30 13.76 3.38
N LEU A 98 -6.60 13.84 3.67
CA LEU A 98 -7.17 14.57 4.81
C LEU A 98 -7.73 13.62 5.88
N ILE A 99 -8.02 14.13 7.08
CA ILE A 99 -8.59 13.35 8.20
C ILE A 99 -9.86 12.58 7.82
N SER A 100 -10.68 13.12 6.91
CA SER A 100 -11.90 12.44 6.44
C SER A 100 -11.64 11.10 5.74
N ASP A 101 -10.43 10.90 5.19
CA ASP A 101 -10.02 9.67 4.51
C ASP A 101 -9.96 8.46 5.44
N TYR A 102 -9.71 8.74 6.73
CA TYR A 102 -9.63 7.75 7.79
C TYR A 102 -10.81 6.78 7.76
N VAL A 103 -12.03 7.31 7.67
CA VAL A 103 -13.26 6.50 7.66
C VAL A 103 -13.29 5.53 6.48
N SER A 104 -12.74 5.95 5.33
CA SER A 104 -12.72 5.12 4.12
C SER A 104 -11.69 3.99 4.23
N LEU A 105 -10.52 4.26 4.83
CA LEU A 105 -9.49 3.24 5.08
C LEU A 105 -9.97 2.18 6.07
N LEU A 106 -10.68 2.59 7.13
CA LEU A 106 -11.21 1.65 8.13
C LEU A 106 -12.28 0.72 7.58
N ASN A 107 -13.11 1.22 6.68
CA ASN A 107 -14.14 0.41 6.03
C ASN A 107 -13.55 -0.62 5.05
N GLU A 108 -12.27 -0.50 4.69
CA GLU A 108 -11.59 -1.36 3.71
C GLU A 108 -10.59 -2.35 4.31
N ALA A 109 -10.28 -2.23 5.61
CA ALA A 109 -9.37 -3.16 6.30
C ALA A 109 -9.88 -4.61 6.20
N GLN A 110 -8.97 -5.58 6.01
CA GLN A 110 -9.33 -6.97 5.73
C GLN A 110 -9.68 -7.77 6.98
N GLY A 111 -9.39 -7.25 8.17
CA GLY A 111 -9.71 -7.88 9.45
C GLY A 111 -9.83 -6.90 10.60
N GLU A 112 -10.46 -7.36 11.69
CA GLU A 112 -10.71 -6.57 12.89
C GLU A 112 -9.42 -6.03 13.52
N THR A 113 -8.40 -6.88 13.69
CA THR A 113 -7.09 -6.45 14.23
C THR A 113 -6.41 -5.39 13.37
N GLU A 114 -6.41 -5.57 12.05
CA GLU A 114 -5.82 -4.58 11.13
C GLU A 114 -6.57 -3.25 11.25
N ARG A 115 -7.90 -3.31 11.28
CA ARG A 115 -8.75 -2.13 11.46
C ARG A 115 -8.40 -1.40 12.75
N GLU A 116 -8.45 -2.07 13.90
CA GLU A 116 -8.18 -1.46 15.21
C GLU A 116 -6.77 -0.85 15.29
N VAL A 117 -5.77 -1.49 14.69
CA VAL A 117 -4.41 -0.94 14.67
C VAL A 117 -4.32 0.29 13.77
N LEU A 118 -4.90 0.21 12.56
CA LEU A 118 -4.96 1.35 11.65
C LEU A 118 -5.76 2.52 12.24
N GLU A 119 -6.77 2.25 13.08
CA GLU A 119 -7.52 3.27 13.81
C GLU A 119 -6.58 4.15 14.65
N VAL A 120 -5.78 3.50 15.50
CA VAL A 120 -4.83 4.17 16.39
C VAL A 120 -3.68 4.82 15.60
N ALA A 121 -3.14 4.11 14.61
CA ALA A 121 -2.01 4.60 13.81
C ALA A 121 -2.38 5.81 12.95
N ALA A 122 -3.53 5.79 12.28
CA ALA A 122 -3.94 6.89 11.42
C ALA A 122 -4.35 8.12 12.23
N ALA A 123 -4.98 7.95 13.41
CA ALA A 123 -5.24 9.07 14.32
C ALA A 123 -3.93 9.78 14.72
N HIS A 124 -2.87 9.02 15.02
CA HIS A 124 -1.55 9.59 15.26
C HIS A 124 -0.96 10.25 14.01
N ALA A 125 -0.91 9.55 12.88
CA ALA A 125 -0.33 10.05 11.64
C ALA A 125 -0.93 11.40 11.21
N LEU A 126 -2.26 11.51 11.30
CA LEU A 126 -3.00 12.71 10.96
C LEU A 126 -2.84 13.85 11.98
N SER A 127 -2.47 13.54 13.24
CA SER A 127 -2.09 14.56 14.22
C SER A 127 -0.72 15.18 13.93
N VAL A 128 0.15 14.44 13.22
CA VAL A 128 1.50 14.88 12.84
C VAL A 128 1.47 15.70 11.54
N GLY A 129 0.65 15.30 10.57
CA GLY A 129 0.57 15.99 9.28
C GLY A 129 -0.42 15.32 8.34
N THR A 130 -0.07 15.28 7.05
CA THR A 130 -0.86 14.51 6.07
C THR A 130 -0.44 13.04 6.09
N ALA A 131 -1.35 12.13 5.76
CA ALA A 131 -1.07 10.70 5.76
C ALA A 131 -1.85 9.97 4.68
N TRP A 132 -1.16 9.11 3.94
CA TRP A 132 -1.72 8.22 2.93
C TRP A 132 -0.87 6.96 2.79
N ASP A 133 -1.36 5.97 2.03
CA ASP A 133 -0.62 4.74 1.69
C ASP A 133 -0.10 3.99 2.93
N PHE A 134 -1.02 3.63 3.83
CA PHE A 134 -0.69 2.91 5.06
C PHE A 134 -0.28 1.47 4.76
N HIS A 135 0.84 1.04 5.34
CA HIS A 135 1.30 -0.35 5.35
C HIS A 135 1.36 -0.83 6.80
N PHE A 136 0.90 -2.04 7.06
CA PHE A 136 0.82 -2.60 8.39
C PHE A 136 1.48 -3.99 8.45
N MET A 137 2.24 -4.25 9.52
CA MET A 137 2.82 -5.56 9.79
C MET A 137 2.97 -5.80 11.30
N GLN A 138 2.74 -7.02 11.74
CA GLN A 138 3.05 -7.45 13.10
C GLN A 138 4.57 -7.68 13.27
N ILE A 139 5.16 -7.14 14.33
CA ILE A 139 6.62 -7.12 14.58
C ILE A 139 6.96 -7.68 15.97
N ASN A 140 6.34 -8.80 16.33
CA ASN A 140 6.59 -9.44 17.63
C ASN A 140 8.03 -9.95 17.71
N HIS A 141 8.65 -9.76 18.87
CA HIS A 141 9.85 -10.52 19.25
C HIS A 141 9.41 -11.74 20.04
N ASP A 142 10.15 -12.84 19.93
CA ASP A 142 9.84 -14.11 20.61
C ASP A 142 9.69 -13.96 22.13
N ASP A 143 10.35 -12.96 22.72
CA ASP A 143 10.37 -12.72 24.17
C ASP A 143 9.38 -11.65 24.67
N SER A 144 8.54 -11.05 23.81
CA SER A 144 7.63 -9.98 24.25
C SER A 144 6.22 -10.49 24.59
N TYR A 145 5.76 -10.21 25.82
CA TYR A 145 4.36 -10.43 26.24
C TYR A 145 3.36 -9.49 25.55
N GLU A 146 3.84 -8.47 24.84
CA GLU A 146 3.02 -7.50 24.14
C GLU A 146 3.00 -7.80 22.64
N THR A 147 1.83 -7.69 22.02
CA THR A 147 1.75 -7.77 20.55
C THR A 147 2.05 -6.40 19.96
N ARG A 148 3.06 -6.34 19.11
CA ARG A 148 3.55 -5.11 18.49
C ARG A 148 3.24 -5.10 17.01
N TYR A 149 2.88 -3.92 16.52
CA TYR A 149 2.58 -3.67 15.12
C TYR A 149 3.35 -2.44 14.65
N LEU A 150 3.94 -2.55 13.47
CA LEU A 150 4.57 -1.45 12.78
C LEU A 150 3.59 -0.95 11.71
N THR A 151 3.28 0.33 11.74
CA THR A 151 2.51 0.99 10.69
C THR A 151 3.38 2.03 10.02
N LEU A 152 3.54 1.91 8.71
CA LEU A 152 4.21 2.91 7.87
C LEU A 152 3.14 3.71 7.12
N TRP A 153 3.37 4.99 6.92
CA TRP A 153 2.57 5.81 6.01
C TRP A 153 3.47 6.78 5.26
N GLU A 154 2.93 7.36 4.21
CA GLU A 154 3.57 8.43 3.47
C GLU A 154 2.82 9.72 3.75
N GLY A 155 3.55 10.81 3.91
CA GLY A 155 2.93 12.05 4.35
C GLY A 155 3.87 13.23 4.26
N ASP A 156 3.29 14.42 4.08
CA ASP A 156 3.96 15.67 4.40
C ASP A 156 3.87 15.91 5.91
N ILE A 157 5.01 15.70 6.56
CA ILE A 157 5.21 15.73 8.01
C ILE A 157 6.46 16.56 8.37
N GLY A 158 6.91 17.42 7.45
CA GLY A 158 8.08 18.28 7.65
C GLY A 158 9.42 17.54 7.68
N HIS A 159 9.58 16.49 6.86
CA HIS A 159 10.83 15.73 6.78
C HIS A 159 12.03 16.66 6.53
N GLY A 160 13.07 16.60 7.39
CA GLY A 160 14.28 17.42 7.22
C GLY A 160 14.12 18.91 7.56
N GLY A 161 13.03 19.32 8.21
CA GLY A 161 12.83 20.71 8.68
C GLY A 161 12.33 21.69 7.61
N GLY A 162 11.96 21.21 6.42
CA GLY A 162 11.37 22.00 5.36
C GLY A 162 9.84 21.88 5.31
N SER A 163 9.14 22.99 5.05
CA SER A 163 7.72 23.00 4.70
C SER A 163 7.54 22.34 3.32
N GLY A 164 6.60 21.40 3.17
CA GLY A 164 6.37 20.69 1.91
C GLY A 164 7.23 19.42 1.73
N CYS A 165 8.01 19.05 2.73
CA CYS A 165 8.87 17.88 2.67
C CYS A 165 8.12 16.64 3.17
N TRP A 166 7.70 15.82 2.22
CA TRP A 166 7.06 14.52 2.49
C TRP A 166 8.04 13.35 2.48
N GLY A 167 7.66 12.22 3.07
CA GLY A 167 8.44 10.99 3.06
C GLY A 167 7.77 9.87 3.87
N THR A 168 8.46 8.74 3.99
CA THR A 168 7.99 7.61 4.80
C THR A 168 8.07 7.94 6.28
N ALA A 169 6.94 7.80 6.96
CA ALA A 169 6.79 7.90 8.39
C ALA A 169 6.42 6.55 8.99
N MET A 170 6.61 6.42 10.30
CA MET A 170 6.25 5.20 11.01
C MET A 170 5.68 5.48 12.39
N CYS A 171 4.91 4.52 12.91
CA CYS A 171 4.61 4.43 14.32
C CYS A 171 4.50 2.97 14.73
N GLU A 172 4.77 2.72 16.00
CA GLU A 172 4.58 1.41 16.60
C GLU A 172 3.31 1.42 17.44
N VAL A 173 2.35 0.57 17.09
CA VAL A 173 1.13 0.34 17.87
C VAL A 173 1.31 -0.93 18.67
N VAL A 174 0.95 -0.87 19.95
CA VAL A 174 1.08 -2.01 20.87
C VAL A 174 -0.26 -2.33 21.51
N ARG A 175 -0.57 -3.62 21.56
CA ARG A 175 -1.70 -4.13 22.33
C ARG A 175 -1.22 -4.45 23.74
N SER A 176 -1.72 -3.68 24.71
CA SER A 176 -1.50 -3.95 26.13
C SER A 176 -2.10 -5.29 26.56
N HIS A 177 -1.68 -5.78 27.73
CA HIS A 177 -2.28 -6.95 28.37
C HIS A 177 -3.81 -6.81 28.57
N TRP A 178 -4.34 -5.59 28.69
CA TRP A 178 -5.77 -5.30 28.85
C TRP A 178 -6.53 -5.25 27.52
N GLY A 179 -5.88 -5.55 26.40
CA GLY A 179 -6.48 -5.49 25.06
C GLY A 179 -6.55 -4.09 24.46
N VAL A 180 -6.14 -3.05 25.19
CA VAL A 180 -6.13 -1.67 24.70
C VAL A 180 -4.93 -1.44 23.78
N LEU A 181 -5.18 -0.86 22.60
CA LEU A 181 -4.16 -0.44 21.64
C LEU A 181 -3.75 1.02 21.88
N PHE A 182 -2.46 1.30 21.77
CA PHE A 182 -1.92 2.66 21.86
C PHE A 182 -0.63 2.78 21.05
N VAL A 183 -0.27 4.01 20.68
CA VAL A 183 1.02 4.28 20.04
C VAL A 183 2.12 4.25 21.10
N ARG A 184 3.05 3.31 20.98
CA ARG A 184 4.20 3.16 21.88
C ARG A 184 5.29 4.18 21.62
N ARG A 185 5.48 4.59 20.37
CA ARG A 185 6.53 5.55 19.98
C ARG A 185 5.98 6.61 19.04
N THR A 186 6.27 7.86 19.36
CA THR A 186 5.83 9.05 18.62
C THR A 186 6.88 9.55 17.63
N ASP A 187 8.07 8.92 17.60
CA ASP A 187 9.10 9.24 16.61
C ASP A 187 8.60 8.84 15.23
N TYR A 188 8.06 9.82 14.51
CA TYR A 188 7.42 9.61 13.21
C TYR A 188 8.41 9.65 12.04
N PHE A 189 9.65 10.10 12.26
CA PHE A 189 10.69 10.11 11.23
C PHE A 189 11.31 8.71 11.11
N PHE A 190 11.17 8.09 9.94
CA PHE A 190 11.69 6.76 9.71
C PHE A 190 12.77 6.77 8.64
N ASN A 191 14.03 6.77 9.09
CA ASN A 191 15.17 6.76 8.17
C ASN A 191 15.38 5.35 7.58
N THR A 192 14.61 5.05 6.55
CA THR A 192 14.71 3.79 5.79
C THR A 192 15.89 3.78 4.81
N GLY A 193 16.55 4.93 4.61
CA GLY A 193 17.46 5.13 3.48
C GLY A 193 16.78 5.13 2.12
N LEU A 194 15.44 5.09 2.09
CA LEU A 194 14.59 5.20 0.91
C LEU A 194 13.81 6.51 0.98
N ARG A 195 13.51 7.09 -0.19
CA ARG A 195 12.62 8.24 -0.29
C ARG A 195 11.16 7.83 -0.13
N THR A 196 10.80 6.66 -0.64
CA THR A 196 9.46 6.10 -0.53
C THR A 196 9.54 4.61 -0.25
N VAL A 197 8.67 4.11 0.62
CA VAL A 197 8.47 2.68 0.81
C VAL A 197 7.28 2.24 -0.02
N SER A 198 7.47 1.19 -0.81
CA SER A 198 6.44 0.62 -1.68
C SER A 198 5.83 -0.66 -1.12
N GLU A 199 6.57 -1.40 -0.30
CA GLU A 199 6.16 -2.69 0.21
C GLU A 199 6.99 -3.06 1.45
N ILE A 200 6.33 -3.65 2.45
CA ILE A 200 6.98 -4.37 3.55
C ILE A 200 7.12 -5.83 3.13
N LEU A 201 8.36 -6.31 2.99
CA LEU A 201 8.65 -7.67 2.53
C LEU A 201 8.56 -8.70 3.66
N GLY A 202 8.76 -8.28 4.91
CA GLY A 202 8.71 -9.17 6.07
C GLY A 202 9.47 -8.62 7.26
N PHE A 203 9.27 -9.25 8.40
CA PHE A 203 10.00 -9.01 9.64
C PHE A 203 10.34 -10.37 10.27
N ASN A 204 11.62 -10.59 10.59
CA ASN A 204 12.09 -11.79 11.29
C ASN A 204 13.28 -11.43 12.18
N ASP A 205 13.32 -11.90 13.41
CA ASP A 205 14.45 -11.73 14.35
C ASP A 205 14.95 -10.28 14.49
N GLY A 206 14.03 -9.33 14.62
CA GLY A 206 14.37 -7.89 14.69
C GLY A 206 14.76 -7.26 13.35
N LEU A 207 14.81 -8.02 12.27
CA LEU A 207 15.18 -7.54 10.94
C LEU A 207 13.95 -7.29 10.07
N LEU A 208 13.67 -6.01 9.81
CA LEU A 208 12.64 -5.55 8.89
C LEU A 208 13.20 -5.44 7.47
N LYS A 209 12.47 -6.01 6.50
CA LYS A 209 12.82 -5.92 5.08
C LYS A 209 11.80 -5.06 4.36
N LEU A 210 12.28 -4.03 3.68
CA LEU A 210 11.45 -3.10 2.92
C LEU A 210 11.90 -3.04 1.47
N ARG A 211 10.97 -2.71 0.57
CA ARG A 211 11.26 -2.37 -0.81
C ARG A 211 10.76 -0.98 -1.13
N GLY A 212 11.57 -0.21 -1.85
CA GLY A 212 11.17 1.14 -2.25
C GLY A 212 12.14 1.80 -3.21
N LEU A 213 12.09 3.13 -3.27
CA LEU A 213 12.79 3.97 -4.24
C LEU A 213 13.62 5.05 -3.53
N ASP A 214 14.74 5.43 -4.14
CA ASP A 214 15.59 6.54 -3.66
C ASP A 214 15.10 7.91 -4.06
N TYR A 215 14.27 7.97 -5.11
CA TYR A 215 13.68 9.19 -5.61
C TYR A 215 12.24 8.90 -6.05
N ASP A 216 11.37 9.90 -5.91
CA ASP A 216 10.01 9.80 -6.41
C ASP A 216 9.96 9.95 -7.93
N SER A 217 8.91 9.45 -8.59
CA SER A 217 8.80 9.41 -10.06
C SER A 217 8.95 10.77 -10.75
N ASP A 218 8.68 11.84 -10.01
CA ASP A 218 8.67 13.20 -10.52
C ASP A 218 9.95 13.99 -10.15
N ASP A 219 10.92 13.36 -9.48
CA ASP A 219 12.21 13.96 -9.14
C ASP A 219 13.15 13.96 -10.35
N ALA A 220 13.77 15.11 -10.63
CA ALA A 220 14.70 15.29 -11.75
C ALA A 220 15.91 14.34 -11.69
N ASN A 221 16.28 13.87 -10.50
CA ASN A 221 17.36 12.92 -10.29
C ASN A 221 16.92 11.45 -10.46
N ASN A 222 15.62 11.19 -10.69
CA ASN A 222 15.06 9.84 -10.75
C ASN A 222 15.12 9.19 -12.15
N PHE A 223 16.25 9.35 -12.88
CA PHE A 223 16.41 8.72 -14.19
C PHE A 223 17.76 7.97 -14.33
N PRO A 224 17.75 6.62 -14.41
CA PRO A 224 16.59 5.73 -14.34
C PRO A 224 16.07 5.59 -12.90
N THR A 225 14.77 5.34 -12.73
CA THR A 225 14.23 5.05 -11.39
C THR A 225 14.75 3.71 -10.87
N LEU A 226 15.46 3.76 -9.75
CA LEU A 226 16.12 2.61 -9.14
C LEU A 226 15.26 2.04 -8.00
N VAL A 227 15.12 0.72 -7.98
CA VAL A 227 14.38 -0.02 -6.96
C VAL A 227 15.37 -0.68 -6.02
N TYR A 228 15.20 -0.43 -4.72
CA TYR A 228 16.06 -0.96 -3.68
C TYR A 228 15.26 -1.85 -2.71
N GLU A 229 15.96 -2.86 -2.21
CA GLU A 229 15.59 -3.57 -1.00
C GLU A 229 16.51 -3.13 0.12
N VAL A 230 15.93 -2.81 1.27
CA VAL A 230 16.67 -2.41 2.47
C VAL A 230 16.33 -3.34 3.62
N GLU A 231 17.30 -3.52 4.49
CA GLU A 231 17.14 -4.24 5.74
C GLU A 231 17.42 -3.27 6.89
N LEU A 232 16.51 -3.22 7.85
CA LEU A 232 16.63 -2.43 9.07
C LEU A 232 16.61 -3.36 10.26
N LEU A 233 17.60 -3.24 11.13
CA LEU A 233 17.66 -3.97 12.39
C LEU A 233 17.10 -3.08 13.51
N GLU A 234 16.14 -3.60 14.26
CA GLU A 234 15.70 -2.99 15.51
C GLU A 234 16.64 -3.40 16.65
N GLN A 235 17.23 -2.41 17.31
CA GLN A 235 18.03 -2.61 18.52
C GLN A 235 17.55 -1.64 19.59
N HIS A 236 16.96 -2.15 20.67
CA HIS A 236 16.45 -1.35 21.79
C HIS A 236 15.48 -0.25 21.33
N GLY A 237 14.61 -0.58 20.37
CA GLY A 237 13.69 0.36 19.73
C GLY A 237 14.33 1.24 18.66
N VAL A 238 15.65 1.28 18.49
CA VAL A 238 16.27 2.08 17.42
C VAL A 238 16.36 1.25 16.15
N TRP A 239 15.79 1.76 15.06
CA TRP A 239 15.87 1.15 13.74
C TRP A 239 17.09 1.67 13.01
N SER A 240 17.99 0.76 12.62
CA SER A 240 19.23 1.10 11.91
C SER A 240 19.29 0.37 10.57
N LEU A 241 19.57 1.12 9.50
CA LEU A 241 19.80 0.56 8.17
C LEU A 241 21.07 -0.31 8.18
N THR A 242 20.93 -1.61 7.92
CA THR A 242 22.04 -2.56 7.88
C THR A 242 22.44 -2.95 6.46
N SER A 243 21.50 -2.93 5.52
CA SER A 243 21.73 -3.30 4.13
C SER A 243 20.86 -2.47 3.18
N LYS A 244 21.43 -2.15 2.02
CA LYS A 244 20.72 -1.51 0.91
C LYS A 244 21.21 -2.12 -0.40
N LYS A 245 20.33 -2.84 -1.09
CA LYS A 245 20.65 -3.60 -2.30
C LYS A 245 19.83 -3.10 -3.47
N LEU A 246 20.49 -2.77 -4.59
CA LEU A 246 19.81 -2.48 -5.84
C LEU A 246 19.20 -3.77 -6.40
N VAL A 247 17.89 -3.76 -6.63
CA VAL A 247 17.14 -4.92 -7.14
C VAL A 247 16.79 -4.75 -8.60
N GLY A 248 16.70 -3.51 -9.08
CA GLY A 248 16.52 -3.27 -10.49
C GLY A 248 16.24 -1.82 -10.84
N LYS A 249 15.86 -1.64 -12.10
CA LYS A 249 15.37 -0.37 -12.63
C LYS A 249 13.88 -0.52 -12.90
N LYS A 250 13.09 0.48 -12.52
CA LYS A 250 11.69 0.58 -12.93
C LYS A 250 11.70 0.88 -14.43
N ARG A 251 11.28 -0.08 -15.26
CA ARG A 251 11.03 0.17 -16.69
C ARG A 251 9.66 0.83 -16.80
N PHE A 252 9.61 1.99 -17.46
CA PHE A 252 8.36 2.68 -17.82
C PHE A 252 7.62 1.89 -18.90
#